data_AF-A0A833G1A6-F1
#
_entry.id   AF-A0A833G1A6-F1
#
_cell.length_a   1.000
_cell.length_b   1.000
_cell.length_c   1.000
_cell.angle_alpha   90.00
_cell.angle_beta   90.00
_cell.angle_gamma   90.00
#
_symmetry.space_group_name_H-M   'P 1'
#
loop_
_entity.id
_entity.type
_entity.pdbx_description
1 polymer ?
#
loop_
_entity_poly.entity_id
_entity_poly.type
_entity_poly.pdbx_seq_one_letter_code
_entity_poly.pdbx_strand_id
1 'polypeptide(L)'
;ADTFARVVDFVATGGYALRVYERYARIRRTKEGLWRVAHPRLAQQYRLNVGTIIEEPLLNVRLTRRRGGAAAGGLSLGKVEEYFVETLSPGDTFLFSGRMLRFEGIRENECYVSNAAGQDAKVPAYAGGKFPLSTYLASEVRAMLADPARWRALPPQVAEWLSIQKRVSLLPAAGDMLVETFPRGKRFYMVAYPFEGRLAHQTLGMLLTRRLERAGARPLGFVATDYSLAVWADRDIGALHEAGELPFAELFDEDMLGDDLDAWLAESWMLKRTFRACAVIAGLIEKRHPGQEKTGRQVTVSADLIYDVLRTHDPDHILLRATRADAAAGLLDIGRLAGLLSRIRGRIVHKGLDRISPLAVPVMLEIGKESVKGEADEAVLAEVEDELIAEAMGER
;
A
#
# COMPACT_ATOMS: atom_id res chain seq x y z
N ALA A 1 29.40 10.51 9.32
CA ALA A 1 30.22 10.02 10.46
C ALA A 1 29.35 9.45 11.58
N ASP A 2 28.30 10.15 12.03
CA ASP A 2 27.43 9.70 13.14
C ASP A 2 26.73 8.34 12.89
N THR A 3 26.13 8.13 11.71
CA THR A 3 25.42 6.88 11.40
C THR A 3 26.30 5.64 11.48
N PHE A 4 27.54 5.72 10.98
CA PHE A 4 28.48 4.59 11.05
C PHE A 4 28.82 4.23 12.51
N ALA A 5 29.06 5.24 13.36
CA ALA A 5 29.31 5.02 14.77
C ALA A 5 28.12 4.35 15.47
N ARG A 6 26.88 4.75 15.16
CA ARG A 6 25.67 4.11 15.68
C ARG A 6 25.50 2.66 15.20
N VAL A 7 25.86 2.36 13.95
CA VAL A 7 25.86 0.98 13.44
C VAL A 7 26.90 0.14 14.19
N VAL A 8 28.10 0.68 14.43
CA VAL A 8 29.12 -0.01 15.23
C VAL A 8 28.64 -0.24 16.67
N ASP A 9 28.01 0.74 17.31
CA ASP A 9 27.44 0.60 18.66
C ASP A 9 26.34 -0.46 18.72
N PHE A 10 25.47 -0.49 17.69
CA PHE A 10 24.47 -1.54 17.53
C PHE A 10 25.09 -2.94 17.43
N VAL A 11 26.17 -3.12 16.65
CA VAL A 11 26.83 -4.44 16.56
C VAL A 11 27.58 -4.77 17.86
N ALA A 12 28.08 -3.77 18.57
CA ALA A 12 28.84 -3.93 19.81
C ALA A 12 27.97 -4.22 21.03
N THR A 13 26.74 -3.70 21.09
CA THR A 13 25.89 -3.76 22.29
C THR A 13 24.40 -4.01 22.02
N GLY A 14 23.98 -3.97 20.76
CA GLY A 14 22.56 -3.96 20.39
C GLY A 14 21.88 -2.60 20.52
N GLY A 15 22.61 -1.53 20.89
CA GLY A 15 22.05 -0.20 21.16
C GLY A 15 21.76 0.04 22.65
N TYR A 16 21.27 1.23 22.99
CA TYR A 16 21.13 1.66 24.40
C TYR A 16 20.20 0.74 25.18
N ALA A 17 19.02 0.43 24.65
CA ALA A 17 18.02 -0.43 25.31
C ALA A 17 18.46 -1.90 25.45
N LEU A 18 19.41 -2.38 24.64
CA LEU A 18 19.79 -3.79 24.59
C LEU A 18 21.17 -4.10 25.20
N ARG A 19 21.92 -3.06 25.59
CA ARG A 19 23.29 -3.14 26.12
C ARG A 19 23.47 -4.08 27.31
N VAL A 20 22.42 -4.28 28.11
CA VAL A 20 22.43 -5.14 29.31
C VAL A 20 22.49 -6.62 28.95
N TYR A 21 22.11 -7.00 27.73
CA TYR A 21 22.07 -8.40 27.31
C TYR A 21 23.33 -8.77 26.53
N GLU A 22 24.21 -9.59 27.13
CA GLU A 22 25.46 -10.03 26.48
C GLU A 22 25.24 -10.72 25.13
N ARG A 23 24.06 -11.33 24.90
CA ARG A 23 23.72 -11.97 23.62
C ARG A 23 23.77 -11.04 22.41
N TYR A 24 23.61 -9.73 22.62
CA TYR A 24 23.65 -8.73 21.55
C TYR A 24 25.04 -8.11 21.36
N ALA A 25 26.00 -8.40 22.25
CA ALA A 25 27.36 -7.89 22.16
C ALA A 25 28.23 -8.72 21.21
N ARG A 26 28.13 -8.45 19.89
CA ARG A 26 28.77 -9.29 18.87
C ARG A 26 30.24 -9.00 18.66
N ILE A 27 30.64 -7.75 18.86
CA ILE A 27 32.02 -7.28 18.80
C ILE A 27 32.40 -6.60 20.11
N ARG A 28 33.67 -6.70 20.50
CA ARG A 28 34.24 -5.97 21.63
C ARG A 28 35.48 -5.20 21.20
N ARG A 29 35.71 -4.07 21.84
CA ARG A 29 36.89 -3.24 21.61
C ARG A 29 38.08 -3.83 22.37
N THR A 30 39.20 -3.98 21.70
CA THR A 30 40.45 -4.45 22.30
C THR A 30 41.16 -3.30 23.01
N LYS A 31 42.21 -3.61 23.78
CA LYS A 31 43.01 -2.59 24.49
C LYS A 31 43.71 -1.62 23.52
N GLU A 32 43.99 -2.08 22.31
CA GLU A 32 44.59 -1.32 21.21
C GLU A 32 43.55 -0.45 20.47
N GLY A 33 42.29 -0.44 20.92
CA GLY A 33 41.23 0.38 20.35
C GLY A 33 40.56 -0.20 19.10
N LEU A 34 40.94 -1.40 18.66
CA LEU A 34 40.37 -2.11 17.50
C LEU A 34 39.14 -2.94 17.89
N TRP A 35 38.29 -3.29 16.93
CA TRP A 35 37.12 -4.16 17.17
C TRP A 35 37.42 -5.60 16.79
N ARG A 36 37.00 -6.56 17.62
CA ARG A 36 37.07 -8.01 17.33
C ARG A 36 35.76 -8.69 17.68
N VAL A 37 35.47 -9.79 17.00
CA VAL A 37 34.31 -10.65 17.32
C VAL A 37 34.44 -11.16 18.75
N ALA A 38 33.36 -11.05 19.53
CA ALA A 38 33.39 -11.38 20.95
C ALA A 38 33.62 -12.87 21.21
N HIS A 39 33.15 -13.76 20.33
CA HIS A 39 33.30 -15.21 20.45
C HIS A 39 33.22 -15.93 19.09
N PRO A 40 34.03 -16.98 18.81
CA PRO A 40 33.99 -17.70 17.52
C PRO A 40 32.62 -18.26 17.12
N ARG A 41 31.82 -18.70 18.09
CA ARG A 41 30.43 -19.17 17.85
C ARG A 41 29.57 -18.11 17.16
N LEU A 42 29.77 -16.83 17.45
CA LEU A 42 29.01 -15.75 16.81
C LEU A 42 29.35 -15.62 15.33
N ALA A 43 30.60 -15.89 14.93
CA ALA A 43 30.98 -15.90 13.53
C ALA A 43 30.31 -17.06 12.76
N GLN A 44 30.22 -18.25 13.38
CA GLN A 44 29.49 -19.38 12.81
C GLN A 44 27.99 -19.07 12.69
N GLN A 45 27.40 -18.50 13.74
CA GLN A 45 25.99 -18.13 13.80
C GLN A 45 25.63 -17.07 12.75
N TYR A 46 26.49 -16.06 12.57
CA TYR A 46 26.33 -15.04 11.54
C TYR A 46 26.35 -15.66 10.13
N ARG A 47 27.26 -16.60 9.85
CA ARG A 47 27.33 -17.28 8.54
C ARG A 47 26.08 -18.08 8.21
N LEU A 48 25.36 -18.59 9.20
CA LEU A 48 24.10 -19.33 8.98
C LEU A 48 22.93 -18.42 8.63
N ASN A 49 22.99 -17.14 9.02
CA ASN A 49 21.89 -16.18 8.90
C ASN A 49 22.19 -15.01 7.94
N VAL A 50 23.43 -14.89 7.45
CA VAL A 50 23.82 -13.79 6.57
C VAL A 50 23.05 -13.85 5.25
N GLY A 51 22.46 -12.72 4.88
CA GLY A 51 21.67 -12.57 3.67
C GLY A 51 20.69 -11.41 3.79
N THR A 52 20.23 -10.90 2.66
CA THR A 52 19.24 -9.81 2.58
C THR A 52 17.90 -10.27 2.02
N ILE A 53 17.83 -11.48 1.46
CA ILE A 53 16.61 -12.05 0.88
C ILE A 53 15.76 -12.62 2.03
N ILE A 54 14.54 -12.12 2.13
CA ILE A 54 13.54 -12.55 3.10
C ILE A 54 12.33 -13.13 2.36
N GLU A 55 11.78 -14.22 2.88
CA GLU A 55 10.56 -14.82 2.34
C GLU A 55 9.35 -13.93 2.63
N GLU A 56 8.40 -13.89 1.69
CA GLU A 56 7.15 -13.18 1.92
C GLU A 56 6.29 -13.92 2.96
N PRO A 57 5.90 -13.22 4.04
CA PRO A 57 5.17 -13.81 5.14
C PRO A 57 3.70 -14.05 4.77
N LEU A 58 3.20 -15.22 5.16
CA LEU A 58 1.79 -15.61 5.02
C LEU A 58 1.10 -15.55 6.38
N LEU A 59 -0.06 -14.89 6.44
CA LEU A 59 -0.95 -14.90 7.60
C LEU A 59 -1.98 -16.02 7.48
N ASN A 60 -2.30 -16.67 8.60
CA ASN A 60 -3.42 -17.60 8.65
C ASN A 60 -4.72 -16.80 8.74
N VAL A 61 -5.65 -17.03 7.82
CA VAL A 61 -6.99 -16.41 7.88
C VAL A 61 -7.85 -17.19 8.85
N ARG A 62 -8.34 -16.54 9.91
CA ARG A 62 -9.04 -17.20 11.02
C ARG A 62 -10.36 -16.51 11.34
N LEU A 63 -11.44 -17.27 11.33
CA LEU A 63 -12.76 -16.79 11.73
C LEU A 63 -12.79 -16.39 13.21
N THR A 64 -13.44 -15.28 13.54
CA THR A 64 -13.77 -14.86 14.91
C THR A 64 -15.28 -14.71 15.07
N ARG A 65 -15.80 -15.07 16.26
CA ARG A 65 -17.23 -14.94 16.59
C ARG A 65 -17.62 -13.54 17.08
N ARG A 66 -16.66 -12.67 17.40
CA ARG A 66 -16.90 -11.32 17.93
C ARG A 66 -16.50 -10.28 16.88
N ARG A 67 -17.44 -9.41 16.49
CA ARG A 67 -17.14 -8.19 15.72
C ARG A 67 -16.30 -7.25 16.61
N GLY A 68 -15.21 -6.71 16.05
CA GLY A 68 -14.32 -5.77 16.75
C GLY A 68 -13.37 -6.39 17.78
N GLY A 69 -13.04 -7.70 17.69
CA GLY A 69 -12.12 -8.32 18.64
C GLY A 69 -11.33 -9.52 18.09
N ALA A 70 -10.02 -9.50 18.33
CA ALA A 70 -9.12 -10.64 18.14
C ALA A 70 -9.34 -11.71 19.24
N ALA A 71 -10.44 -12.45 19.15
CA ALA A 71 -10.71 -13.57 20.06
C ALA A 71 -10.03 -14.85 19.55
N ALA A 72 -9.21 -15.47 20.39
CA ALA A 72 -8.60 -16.76 20.09
C ALA A 72 -9.67 -17.87 20.03
N GLY A 73 -9.72 -18.65 18.94
CA GLY A 73 -10.43 -19.94 18.91
C GLY A 73 -11.42 -20.20 17.77
N GLY A 74 -11.25 -19.64 16.57
CA GLY A 74 -12.10 -20.00 15.42
C GLY A 74 -11.36 -20.75 14.29
N LEU A 75 -12.14 -21.17 13.29
CA LEU A 75 -11.71 -22.00 12.17
C LEU A 75 -10.68 -21.27 11.30
N SER A 76 -9.54 -21.92 11.06
CA SER A 76 -8.56 -21.49 10.06
C SER A 76 -9.07 -21.80 8.67
N LEU A 77 -9.18 -20.80 7.81
CA LEU A 77 -9.70 -20.91 6.45
C LEU A 77 -8.60 -21.10 5.41
N GLY A 78 -7.34 -20.81 5.75
CA GLY A 78 -6.21 -20.91 4.83
C GLY A 78 -5.14 -19.87 5.15
N LYS A 79 -4.27 -19.60 4.18
CA LYS A 79 -3.22 -18.60 4.26
C LYS A 79 -3.39 -17.53 3.19
N VAL A 80 -3.06 -16.29 3.54
CA VAL A 80 -3.05 -15.14 2.62
C VAL A 80 -1.75 -14.38 2.80
N GLU A 81 -1.27 -13.73 1.73
CA GLU A 81 -0.13 -12.83 1.82
C GLU A 81 -0.42 -11.71 2.82
N GLU A 82 0.54 -11.47 3.74
CA GLU A 82 0.43 -10.42 4.75
C GLU A 82 0.21 -9.04 4.10
N TYR A 83 0.88 -8.78 2.96
CA TYR A 83 0.76 -7.53 2.21
C TYR A 83 -0.68 -7.18 1.86
N PHE A 84 -1.46 -8.14 1.36
CA PHE A 84 -2.85 -7.88 1.00
C PHE A 84 -3.66 -7.45 2.23
N VAL A 85 -3.53 -8.16 3.34
CA VAL A 85 -4.29 -7.89 4.57
C VAL A 85 -3.92 -6.52 5.17
N GLU A 86 -2.67 -6.09 5.04
CA GLU A 86 -2.21 -4.78 5.51
C GLU A 86 -2.84 -3.59 4.77
N THR A 87 -3.32 -3.80 3.54
CA THR A 87 -4.07 -2.75 2.80
C THR A 87 -5.50 -2.57 3.30
N LEU A 88 -5.98 -3.45 4.20
CA LEU A 88 -7.35 -3.45 4.70
C LEU A 88 -7.48 -2.65 6.00
N SER A 89 -8.56 -1.88 6.10
CA SER A 89 -9.00 -1.25 7.35
C SER A 89 -9.99 -2.16 8.08
N PRO A 90 -10.02 -2.17 9.44
CA PRO A 90 -11.01 -2.94 10.18
C PRO A 90 -12.44 -2.59 9.72
N GLY A 91 -13.19 -3.60 9.28
CA GLY A 91 -14.51 -3.44 8.68
C GLY A 91 -14.55 -3.66 7.18
N ASP A 92 -13.41 -3.59 6.49
CA ASP A 92 -13.31 -3.90 5.06
C ASP A 92 -13.70 -5.35 4.79
N THR A 93 -14.37 -5.58 3.66
CA THR A 93 -14.76 -6.90 3.20
C THR A 93 -13.84 -7.38 2.09
N PHE A 94 -13.46 -8.67 2.13
CA PHE A 94 -12.67 -9.32 1.10
C PHE A 94 -13.11 -10.76 0.86
N LEU A 95 -12.80 -11.29 -0.32
CA LEU A 95 -13.12 -12.68 -0.69
C LEU A 95 -11.92 -13.60 -0.37
N PHE A 96 -12.18 -14.70 0.33
CA PHE A 96 -11.15 -15.69 0.61
C PHE A 96 -11.77 -17.09 0.77
N SER A 97 -11.22 -18.08 0.05
CA SER A 97 -11.73 -19.47 0.03
C SER A 97 -13.24 -19.54 -0.28
N GLY A 98 -13.71 -18.74 -1.25
CA GLY A 98 -15.12 -18.68 -1.66
C GLY A 98 -16.07 -18.04 -0.64
N ARG A 99 -15.55 -17.45 0.45
CA ARG A 99 -16.33 -16.80 1.50
C ARG A 99 -16.08 -15.31 1.53
N MET A 100 -17.14 -14.55 1.73
CA MET A 100 -17.04 -13.11 1.99
C MET A 100 -16.74 -12.87 3.46
N LEU A 101 -15.59 -12.26 3.71
CA LEU A 101 -15.03 -12.10 5.04
C LEU A 101 -14.85 -10.62 5.32
N ARG A 102 -15.25 -10.19 6.51
CA ARG A 102 -14.97 -8.85 7.03
C ARG A 102 -13.68 -8.91 7.84
N PHE A 103 -12.70 -8.09 7.48
CA PHE A 103 -11.48 -7.93 8.22
C PHE A 103 -11.76 -7.30 9.59
N GLU A 104 -11.35 -7.96 10.67
CA GLU A 104 -11.51 -7.44 12.04
C GLU A 104 -10.17 -6.99 12.64
N GLY A 105 -9.04 -7.46 12.10
CA GLY A 105 -7.70 -7.06 12.51
C GLY A 105 -6.66 -8.17 12.36
N ILE A 106 -5.39 -7.80 12.44
CA ILE A 106 -4.26 -8.73 12.54
C ILE A 106 -3.88 -8.86 14.01
N ARG A 107 -3.51 -10.07 14.44
CA ARG A 107 -2.78 -10.28 15.69
C ARG A 107 -1.85 -11.48 15.56
N GLU A 108 -0.58 -11.26 15.86
CA GLU A 108 0.51 -12.23 15.63
C GLU A 108 0.55 -12.67 14.15
N ASN A 109 0.43 -13.97 13.86
CA ASN A 109 0.46 -14.52 12.50
C ASN A 109 -0.95 -14.90 11.99
N GLU A 110 -1.99 -14.25 12.52
CA GLU A 110 -3.38 -14.54 12.21
C GLU A 110 -4.10 -13.26 11.74
N CYS A 111 -4.79 -13.36 10.61
CA CYS A 111 -5.75 -12.39 10.10
C CYS A 111 -7.14 -12.79 10.62
N TYR A 112 -7.69 -12.00 11.54
CA TYR A 112 -9.00 -12.26 12.13
C TYR A 112 -10.11 -11.70 11.25
N VAL A 113 -11.10 -12.53 10.98
CA VAL A 113 -12.21 -12.20 10.09
C VAL A 113 -13.56 -12.65 10.64
N SER A 114 -14.63 -11.92 10.31
CA SER A 114 -16.01 -12.37 10.56
C SER A 114 -16.74 -12.60 9.23
N ASN A 115 -17.87 -13.31 9.26
CA ASN A 115 -18.69 -13.47 8.05
C ASN A 115 -19.34 -12.13 7.69
N ALA A 116 -19.26 -11.76 6.41
CA ALA A 116 -19.93 -10.60 5.84
C ALA A 116 -21.03 -11.00 4.85
N ALA A 117 -22.04 -10.13 4.74
CA ALA A 117 -23.05 -10.15 3.70
C ALA A 117 -22.94 -8.84 2.91
N GLY A 118 -22.77 -8.93 1.58
CA GLY A 118 -22.54 -7.77 0.72
C GLY A 118 -22.13 -8.17 -0.70
N GLN A 119 -21.97 -7.20 -1.59
CA GLN A 119 -21.53 -7.39 -2.98
C GLN A 119 -20.19 -6.72 -3.30
N ASP A 120 -19.65 -5.90 -2.39
CA ASP A 120 -18.36 -5.21 -2.57
C ASP A 120 -17.27 -5.84 -1.70
N ALA A 121 -16.49 -6.76 -2.26
CA ALA A 121 -15.41 -7.42 -1.55
C ALA A 121 -14.09 -7.14 -2.27
N LYS A 122 -13.14 -6.51 -1.58
CA LYS A 122 -11.77 -6.35 -2.08
C LYS A 122 -11.20 -7.74 -2.41
N VAL A 123 -10.62 -7.91 -3.59
CA VAL A 123 -10.04 -9.21 -3.96
C VAL A 123 -8.55 -9.22 -3.60
N PRO A 124 -8.02 -10.32 -3.03
CA PRO A 124 -6.59 -10.48 -2.84
C PRO A 124 -5.82 -10.34 -4.14
N ALA A 125 -5.22 -9.18 -4.36
CA ALA A 125 -4.27 -8.97 -5.44
C ALA A 125 -2.91 -9.51 -4.98
N TYR A 126 -2.49 -10.63 -5.58
CA TYR A 126 -1.15 -11.17 -5.42
C TYR A 126 -0.16 -10.16 -5.99
N ALA A 127 0.83 -9.76 -5.18
CA ALA A 127 1.86 -8.77 -5.53
C ALA A 127 2.92 -9.37 -6.48
N GLY A 128 2.48 -10.07 -7.52
CA GLY A 128 3.34 -10.69 -8.51
C GLY A 128 4.18 -9.64 -9.23
N GLY A 129 5.38 -9.37 -8.71
CA GLY A 129 6.61 -8.95 -9.38
C GLY A 129 6.59 -7.78 -10.37
N LYS A 130 5.48 -7.06 -10.55
CA LYS A 130 5.41 -5.96 -11.51
C LYS A 130 6.06 -4.73 -10.89
N PHE A 131 7.25 -4.40 -11.37
CA PHE A 131 7.86 -3.12 -11.09
C PHE A 131 6.92 -2.01 -11.60
N PRO A 132 6.66 -0.96 -10.79
CA PRO A 132 5.91 0.19 -11.27
C PRO A 132 6.62 0.82 -12.47
N LEU A 133 5.86 1.53 -13.32
CA LEU A 133 6.44 2.34 -14.40
C LEU A 133 7.60 3.18 -13.84
N SER A 134 8.72 3.29 -14.56
CA SER A 134 9.77 4.21 -14.14
C SER A 134 9.23 5.65 -14.16
N THR A 135 9.76 6.54 -13.34
CA THR A 135 9.35 7.96 -13.33
C THR A 135 9.52 8.61 -14.71
N TYR A 136 10.55 8.21 -15.45
CA TYR A 136 10.78 8.63 -16.84
C TYR A 136 9.70 8.12 -17.80
N LEU A 137 9.29 6.85 -17.67
CA LEU A 137 8.22 6.30 -18.49
C LEU A 137 6.88 6.98 -18.18
N ALA A 138 6.59 7.24 -16.90
CA ALA A 138 5.42 8.00 -16.49
C ALA A 138 5.39 9.41 -17.11
N SER A 139 6.53 10.12 -17.11
CA SER A 139 6.62 11.44 -17.75
C SER A 139 6.42 11.38 -19.26
N GLU A 140 6.98 10.38 -19.94
CA GLU A 140 6.79 10.21 -21.38
C GLU A 140 5.35 9.86 -21.74
N VAL A 141 4.68 8.99 -20.97
CA VAL A 141 3.26 8.68 -21.17
C VAL A 141 2.41 9.95 -21.02
N ARG A 142 2.63 10.76 -19.98
CA ARG A 142 1.91 12.04 -19.83
C ARG A 142 2.19 13.01 -20.98
N ALA A 143 3.44 13.08 -21.46
CA ALA A 143 3.80 13.91 -22.60
C ALA A 143 3.12 13.45 -23.90
N MET A 144 2.98 12.13 -24.12
CA MET A 144 2.25 11.57 -25.25
C MET A 144 0.75 11.86 -25.18
N LEU A 145 0.14 11.72 -24.00
CA LEU A 145 -1.29 12.00 -23.79
C LEU A 145 -1.61 13.48 -23.98
N ALA A 146 -0.73 14.38 -23.51
CA ALA A 146 -0.92 15.82 -23.61
C ALA A 146 -0.75 16.40 -25.03
N ASP A 147 -0.14 15.67 -25.97
CA ASP A 147 0.20 16.15 -27.31
C ASP A 147 -0.57 15.40 -28.42
N PRO A 148 -1.65 15.98 -28.95
CA PRO A 148 -2.43 15.40 -30.04
C PRO A 148 -1.64 15.09 -31.32
N ALA A 149 -0.51 15.77 -31.56
CA ALA A 149 0.32 15.49 -32.73
C ALA A 149 0.99 14.10 -32.61
N ARG A 150 1.28 13.67 -31.39
CA ARG A 150 1.90 12.35 -31.11
C ARG A 150 0.90 11.20 -31.23
N TRP A 151 -0.41 11.45 -31.14
CA TRP A 151 -1.41 10.39 -31.18
C TRP A 151 -1.43 9.64 -32.52
N ARG A 152 -1.01 10.29 -33.61
CA ARG A 152 -0.90 9.66 -34.93
C ARG A 152 0.12 8.51 -34.98
N ALA A 153 1.07 8.49 -34.05
CA ALA A 153 2.05 7.41 -33.92
C ALA A 153 1.57 6.29 -32.97
N LEU A 154 0.46 6.49 -32.26
CA LEU A 154 -0.14 5.46 -31.40
C LEU A 154 -0.99 4.49 -32.24
N PRO A 155 -1.26 3.28 -31.73
CA PRO A 155 -2.23 2.39 -32.34
C PRO A 155 -3.56 3.11 -32.61
N PRO A 156 -4.23 2.90 -33.77
CA PRO A 156 -5.44 3.64 -34.14
C PRO A 156 -6.53 3.64 -33.07
N GLN A 157 -6.73 2.50 -32.41
CA GLN A 157 -7.69 2.33 -31.33
C GLN A 157 -7.39 3.26 -30.14
N VAL A 158 -6.11 3.43 -29.78
CA VAL A 158 -5.70 4.32 -28.69
C VAL A 158 -5.91 5.79 -29.09
N ALA A 159 -5.53 6.16 -30.32
CA ALA A 159 -5.72 7.53 -30.81
C ALA A 159 -7.21 7.92 -30.88
N GLU A 160 -8.06 6.99 -31.28
CA GLU A 160 -9.51 7.13 -31.26
C GLU A 160 -10.04 7.30 -29.83
N TRP A 161 -9.60 6.43 -28.90
CA TRP A 161 -9.98 6.51 -27.48
C TRP A 161 -9.63 7.86 -26.85
N LEU A 162 -8.43 8.38 -27.11
CA LEU A 162 -8.00 9.71 -26.66
C LEU A 162 -8.82 10.84 -27.31
N SER A 163 -9.21 10.67 -28.57
CA SER A 163 -10.07 11.62 -29.27
C SER A 163 -11.46 11.68 -28.66
N ILE A 164 -12.00 10.55 -28.19
CA ILE A 164 -13.30 10.48 -27.50
C ILE A 164 -13.16 11.07 -26.09
N GLN A 165 -12.11 10.71 -25.35
CA GLN A 165 -11.82 11.29 -24.03
C GLN A 165 -11.80 12.82 -24.09
N LYS A 166 -11.15 13.41 -25.10
CA LYS A 166 -11.08 14.86 -25.29
C LYS A 166 -12.45 15.51 -25.53
N ARG A 167 -13.43 14.77 -26.07
CA ARG A 167 -14.79 15.27 -26.31
C ARG A 167 -15.67 15.16 -25.05
N VAL A 168 -15.56 14.04 -24.35
CA VAL A 168 -16.40 13.73 -23.16
C VAL A 168 -15.90 14.48 -21.93
N SER A 169 -14.58 14.58 -21.78
CA SER A 169 -13.91 15.17 -20.63
C SER A 169 -12.75 16.05 -21.10
N LEU A 170 -11.54 15.77 -20.64
CA LEU A 170 -10.33 16.56 -20.87
C LEU A 170 -9.14 15.61 -21.01
N LEU A 171 -8.07 16.12 -21.62
CA LEU A 171 -6.73 15.55 -21.51
C LEU A 171 -5.82 16.63 -20.92
N PRO A 172 -5.26 16.42 -19.72
CA PRO A 172 -4.50 17.44 -19.01
C PRO A 172 -3.15 17.71 -19.70
N ALA A 173 -2.55 18.88 -19.43
CA ALA A 173 -1.16 19.09 -19.80
C ALA A 173 -0.25 18.13 -19.03
N ALA A 174 0.96 17.87 -19.54
CA ALA A 174 1.86 16.86 -18.96
C ALA A 174 2.26 17.12 -17.50
N GLY A 175 2.20 18.38 -17.05
CA GLY A 175 2.45 18.78 -15.67
C GLY A 175 1.22 18.76 -14.77
N ASP A 176 0.03 18.67 -15.35
CA ASP A 176 -1.23 18.77 -14.63
C ASP A 176 -1.76 17.37 -14.26
N MET A 177 -2.71 17.31 -13.34
CA MET A 177 -3.44 16.09 -13.03
C MET A 177 -4.93 16.32 -13.23
N LEU A 178 -5.54 15.46 -14.04
CA LEU A 178 -6.97 15.42 -14.21
C LEU A 178 -7.63 14.70 -13.03
N VAL A 179 -8.67 15.30 -12.48
CA VAL A 179 -9.61 14.67 -11.54
C VAL A 179 -11.00 14.73 -12.15
N GLU A 180 -11.62 13.58 -12.33
CA GLU A 180 -12.99 13.46 -12.82
C GLU A 180 -13.91 13.03 -11.69
N THR A 181 -15.12 13.60 -11.64
CA THR A 181 -16.16 13.16 -10.71
C THR A 181 -17.45 12.84 -11.44
N PHE A 182 -18.08 11.72 -11.11
CA PHE A 182 -19.36 11.32 -11.70
C PHE A 182 -20.19 10.44 -10.77
N PRO A 183 -21.53 10.51 -10.86
CA PRO A 183 -22.41 9.54 -10.22
C PRO A 183 -22.48 8.25 -11.04
N ARG A 184 -22.58 7.10 -10.38
CA ARG A 184 -22.95 5.82 -11.02
C ARG A 184 -23.75 4.97 -10.05
N GLY A 185 -24.99 4.66 -10.42
CA GLY A 185 -25.94 3.98 -9.54
C GLY A 185 -26.26 4.82 -8.30
N LYS A 186 -25.97 4.28 -7.11
CA LYS A 186 -26.17 4.97 -5.81
C LYS A 186 -24.86 5.51 -5.20
N ARG A 187 -23.80 5.64 -6.00
CA ARG A 187 -22.46 6.01 -5.55
C ARG A 187 -21.91 7.16 -6.37
N PHE A 188 -20.96 7.85 -5.76
CA PHE A 188 -20.24 8.96 -6.37
C PHE A 188 -18.76 8.63 -6.45
N TYR A 189 -18.18 8.83 -7.62
CA TYR A 189 -16.81 8.47 -7.93
C TYR A 189 -15.95 9.71 -8.11
N MET A 190 -14.71 9.62 -7.65
CA MET A 190 -13.62 10.53 -7.96
C MET A 190 -12.49 9.71 -8.58
N VAL A 191 -12.11 10.00 -9.81
CA VAL A 191 -11.00 9.33 -10.51
C VAL A 191 -9.90 10.35 -10.78
N ALA A 192 -8.71 10.11 -10.22
CA ALA A 192 -7.51 10.88 -10.48
C ALA A 192 -6.61 10.15 -11.49
N TYR A 193 -5.94 10.90 -12.35
CA TYR A 193 -5.00 10.36 -13.37
C TYR A 193 -3.53 10.80 -13.16
N PRO A 194 -2.86 10.32 -12.09
CA PRO A 194 -1.48 10.68 -11.75
C PRO A 194 -0.40 10.13 -12.71
N PHE A 195 -0.43 8.84 -13.06
CA PHE A 195 0.61 8.10 -13.82
C PHE A 195 1.88 7.66 -13.07
N GLU A 196 1.94 7.82 -11.75
CA GLU A 196 3.10 7.45 -10.94
C GLU A 196 3.21 5.95 -10.63
N GLY A 197 2.24 5.13 -11.00
CA GLY A 197 2.30 3.68 -10.82
C GLY A 197 1.55 3.22 -9.58
N ARG A 198 1.21 1.93 -9.58
CA ARG A 198 0.26 1.34 -8.62
C ARG A 198 0.65 1.56 -7.15
N LEU A 199 1.93 1.44 -6.78
CA LEU A 199 2.37 1.59 -5.38
C LEU A 199 2.13 3.01 -4.84
N ALA A 200 2.53 4.04 -5.59
CA ALA A 200 2.30 5.42 -5.19
C ALA A 200 0.80 5.75 -5.13
N HIS A 201 0.02 5.24 -6.09
CA HIS A 201 -1.44 5.42 -6.11
C HIS A 201 -2.14 4.68 -4.97
N GLN A 202 -1.64 3.51 -4.58
CA GLN A 202 -2.14 2.76 -3.43
C GLN A 202 -1.96 3.59 -2.16
N THR A 203 -0.75 4.08 -1.90
CA THR A 203 -0.47 4.97 -0.77
C THR A 203 -1.36 6.20 -0.79
N LEU A 204 -1.48 6.85 -1.94
CA LEU A 204 -2.36 8.02 -2.11
C LEU A 204 -3.82 7.68 -1.79
N GLY A 205 -4.36 6.56 -2.28
CA GLY A 205 -5.73 6.14 -1.99
C GLY A 205 -6.00 5.92 -0.50
N MET A 206 -5.02 5.35 0.21
CA MET A 206 -5.10 5.15 1.66
C MET A 206 -5.13 6.47 2.43
N LEU A 207 -4.32 7.45 2.02
CA LEU A 207 -4.31 8.78 2.64
C LEU A 207 -5.58 9.58 2.30
N LEU A 208 -6.02 9.54 1.04
CA LEU A 208 -7.22 10.24 0.58
C LEU A 208 -8.48 9.75 1.27
N THR A 209 -8.65 8.43 1.45
CA THR A 209 -9.82 7.90 2.17
C THR A 209 -9.89 8.41 3.61
N ARG A 210 -8.76 8.58 4.31
CA ARG A 210 -8.77 9.20 5.64
C ARG A 210 -9.19 10.66 5.61
N ARG A 211 -8.69 11.44 4.65
CA ARG A 211 -9.10 12.85 4.48
C ARG A 211 -10.57 12.98 4.14
N LEU A 212 -11.06 12.15 3.22
CA LEU A 212 -12.46 12.10 2.83
C LEU A 212 -13.37 11.71 4.01
N GLU A 213 -12.94 10.78 4.86
CA GLU A 213 -13.67 10.41 6.07
C GLU A 213 -13.76 11.59 7.05
N ARG A 214 -12.63 12.28 7.31
CA ARG A 214 -12.60 13.49 8.18
C ARG A 214 -13.44 14.63 7.62
N ALA A 215 -13.49 14.78 6.30
CA ALA A 215 -14.35 15.74 5.62
C ALA A 215 -15.83 15.30 5.54
N GLY A 216 -16.17 14.11 6.06
CA GLY A 216 -17.53 13.61 6.08
C GLY A 216 -18.07 13.19 4.71
N ALA A 217 -17.20 12.90 3.74
CA ALA A 217 -17.57 12.41 2.41
C ALA A 217 -18.00 10.93 2.40
N ARG A 218 -17.66 10.17 3.45
CA ARG A 218 -17.99 8.74 3.63
C ARG A 218 -17.47 7.87 2.47
N PRO A 219 -16.14 7.80 2.27
CA PRO A 219 -15.55 6.89 1.30
C PRO A 219 -15.89 5.43 1.65
N LEU A 220 -16.22 4.66 0.62
CA LEU A 220 -16.55 3.24 0.72
C LEU A 220 -15.38 2.36 0.26
N GLY A 221 -14.49 2.88 -0.56
CA GLY A 221 -13.30 2.16 -1.03
C GLY A 221 -12.53 2.94 -2.09
N PHE A 222 -11.39 2.37 -2.48
CA PHE A 222 -10.57 2.86 -3.58
C PHE A 222 -9.91 1.69 -4.31
N VAL A 223 -9.53 1.93 -5.57
CA VAL A 223 -8.70 1.02 -6.37
C VAL A 223 -7.60 1.81 -7.08
N ALA A 224 -6.40 1.24 -7.14
CA ALA A 224 -5.23 1.84 -7.76
C ALA A 224 -4.75 1.02 -8.96
N THR A 225 -4.51 1.68 -10.08
CA THR A 225 -3.85 1.12 -11.27
C THR A 225 -2.50 1.78 -11.48
N ASP A 226 -1.77 1.43 -12.54
CA ASP A 226 -0.51 2.09 -12.87
C ASP A 226 -0.68 3.54 -13.33
N TYR A 227 -1.88 3.95 -13.77
CA TYR A 227 -2.09 5.29 -14.30
C TYR A 227 -3.19 6.09 -13.59
N SER A 228 -4.06 5.43 -12.82
CA SER A 228 -5.20 6.06 -12.17
C SER A 228 -5.44 5.56 -10.75
N LEU A 229 -6.18 6.37 -10.00
CA LEU A 229 -6.70 6.07 -8.68
C LEU A 229 -8.19 6.44 -8.67
N ALA A 230 -9.06 5.47 -8.39
CA ALA A 230 -10.49 5.72 -8.22
C ALA A 230 -10.87 5.58 -6.74
N VAL A 231 -11.63 6.53 -6.23
CA VAL A 231 -12.26 6.50 -4.90
C VAL A 231 -13.76 6.65 -5.07
N TRP A 232 -14.56 5.88 -4.33
CA TRP A 232 -16.02 6.01 -4.36
C TRP A 232 -16.60 6.20 -2.96
N ALA A 233 -17.69 6.94 -2.88
CA ALA A 233 -18.29 7.38 -1.64
C ALA A 233 -19.83 7.39 -1.69
N ASP A 234 -20.44 7.47 -0.51
CA ASP A 234 -21.90 7.63 -0.32
C ASP A 234 -22.36 9.07 -0.60
N ARG A 235 -21.51 10.07 -0.34
CA ARG A 235 -21.79 11.47 -0.68
C ARG A 235 -21.09 11.89 -1.97
N ASP A 236 -21.70 12.86 -2.64
CA ASP A 236 -21.18 13.42 -3.89
C ASP A 236 -19.91 14.23 -3.66
N ILE A 237 -18.76 13.64 -4.01
CA ILE A 237 -17.44 14.28 -3.90
C ILE A 237 -17.33 15.50 -4.82
N GLY A 238 -17.94 15.44 -6.01
CA GLY A 238 -17.94 16.57 -6.96
C GLY A 238 -18.73 17.75 -6.40
N ALA A 239 -19.93 17.48 -5.86
CA ALA A 239 -20.74 18.53 -5.23
C ALA A 239 -20.07 19.13 -3.98
N LEU A 240 -19.40 18.31 -3.16
CA LEU A 240 -18.62 18.80 -2.01
C LEU A 240 -17.47 19.72 -2.45
N HIS A 241 -16.82 19.39 -3.57
CA HIS A 241 -15.78 20.23 -4.16
C HIS A 241 -16.33 21.57 -4.65
N GLU A 242 -17.43 21.55 -5.41
CA GLU A 242 -18.09 22.75 -5.94
C GLU A 242 -18.62 23.67 -4.84
N ALA A 243 -19.10 23.09 -3.73
CA ALA A 243 -19.54 23.83 -2.55
C ALA A 243 -18.37 24.45 -1.75
N GLY A 244 -17.12 24.12 -2.06
CA GLY A 244 -15.93 24.55 -1.30
C GLY A 244 -15.76 23.84 0.04
N GLU A 245 -16.56 22.81 0.32
CA GLU A 245 -16.44 21.98 1.54
C GLU A 245 -15.27 21.00 1.45
N LEU A 246 -14.89 20.62 0.22
CA LEU A 246 -13.77 19.72 -0.06
C LEU A 246 -12.95 20.19 -1.27
N PRO A 247 -12.16 21.27 -1.15
CA PRO A 247 -11.33 21.75 -2.25
C PRO A 247 -10.29 20.69 -2.63
N PHE A 248 -10.19 20.31 -3.91
CA PHE A 248 -9.22 19.30 -4.33
C PHE A 248 -7.76 19.74 -4.14
N ALA A 249 -7.49 21.04 -4.17
CA ALA A 249 -6.17 21.56 -3.81
C ALA A 249 -5.77 21.17 -2.37
N GLU A 250 -6.72 21.18 -1.43
CA GLU A 250 -6.48 20.80 -0.03
C GLU A 250 -6.51 19.28 0.15
N LEU A 251 -7.43 18.60 -0.54
CA LEU A 251 -7.53 17.14 -0.49
C LEU A 251 -6.23 16.46 -0.92
N PHE A 252 -5.56 17.00 -1.94
CA PHE A 252 -4.29 16.51 -2.49
C PHE A 252 -3.07 17.32 -2.01
N ASP A 253 -3.16 18.08 -0.92
CA ASP A 253 -2.01 18.82 -0.41
C ASP A 253 -0.90 17.88 0.11
N GLU A 254 0.36 18.30 -0.07
CA GLU A 254 1.55 17.51 0.26
C GLU A 254 1.69 17.27 1.77
N ASP A 255 1.02 18.07 2.61
CA ASP A 255 0.97 17.90 4.06
C ASP A 255 0.46 16.52 4.53
N MET A 256 -0.23 15.76 3.67
CA MET A 256 -0.62 14.37 3.95
C MET A 256 0.58 13.44 4.19
N LEU A 257 1.76 13.79 3.67
CA LEU A 257 2.98 13.03 3.86
C LEU A 257 3.63 13.26 5.23
N GLY A 258 3.17 14.26 5.98
CA GLY A 258 3.52 14.44 7.38
C GLY A 258 2.59 13.64 8.29
N ASP A 259 1.69 14.34 8.96
CA ASP A 259 0.91 13.81 10.08
C ASP A 259 -0.03 12.65 9.68
N ASP A 260 -0.62 12.68 8.47
CA ASP A 260 -1.53 11.61 8.02
C ASP A 260 -0.80 10.31 7.77
N LEU A 261 0.36 10.39 7.13
CA LEU A 261 1.24 9.26 6.90
C LEU A 261 1.79 8.71 8.21
N ASP A 262 2.30 9.56 9.11
CA ASP A 262 2.86 9.11 10.38
C ASP A 262 1.80 8.47 11.28
N ALA A 263 0.60 9.06 11.35
CA ALA A 263 -0.54 8.46 12.05
C ALA A 263 -0.94 7.11 11.44
N TRP A 264 -0.95 7.00 10.11
CA TRP A 264 -1.24 5.74 9.44
C TRP A 264 -0.15 4.69 9.68
N LEU A 265 1.12 5.07 9.58
CA LEU A 265 2.27 4.19 9.84
C LEU A 265 2.26 3.68 11.28
N ALA A 266 1.87 4.51 12.24
CA ALA A 266 1.78 4.15 13.65
C ALA A 266 0.66 3.14 13.94
N GLU A 267 -0.45 3.22 13.20
CA GLU A 267 -1.60 2.31 13.34
C GLU A 267 -1.47 1.04 12.48
N SER A 268 -0.62 1.07 11.46
CA SER A 268 -0.41 -0.03 10.52
C SER A 268 0.55 -1.09 11.08
N TRP A 269 0.22 -2.36 10.86
CA TRP A 269 1.10 -3.50 11.15
C TRP A 269 2.38 -3.50 10.29
N MET A 270 2.41 -2.68 9.24
CA MET A 270 3.50 -2.59 8.29
C MET A 270 4.84 -2.21 8.93
N LEU A 271 4.87 -1.30 9.92
CA LEU A 271 6.14 -0.96 10.58
C LEU A 271 6.72 -2.13 11.36
N LYS A 272 5.89 -2.94 12.02
CA LYS A 272 6.34 -4.16 12.72
C LYS A 272 6.85 -5.21 11.73
N ARG A 273 6.19 -5.35 10.57
CA ARG A 273 6.64 -6.22 9.48
C ARG A 273 8.00 -5.79 8.93
N THR A 274 8.14 -4.52 8.54
CA THR A 274 9.41 -4.00 8.02
C THR A 274 10.49 -4.09 9.09
N PHE A 275 10.14 -3.87 10.36
CA PHE A 275 11.07 -4.07 11.46
C PHE A 275 11.54 -5.52 11.57
N ARG A 276 10.64 -6.50 11.44
CA ARG A 276 11.00 -7.92 11.42
C ARG A 276 12.02 -8.22 10.32
N ALA A 277 11.83 -7.67 9.11
CA ALA A 277 12.79 -7.77 8.02
C ALA A 277 14.16 -7.19 8.40
N CYS A 278 14.20 -5.92 8.84
CA CYS A 278 15.43 -5.25 9.25
C CYS A 278 16.12 -6.00 10.40
N ALA A 279 15.36 -6.51 11.38
CA ALA A 279 15.88 -7.21 12.55
C ALA A 279 16.48 -8.58 12.19
N VAL A 280 15.90 -9.29 11.23
CA VAL A 280 16.48 -10.56 10.71
C VAL A 280 17.75 -10.28 9.91
N ILE A 281 17.71 -9.32 8.98
CA ILE A 281 18.86 -8.96 8.13
C ILE A 281 20.02 -8.42 8.98
N ALA A 282 19.72 -7.58 9.96
CA ALA A 282 20.71 -7.06 10.90
C ALA A 282 21.18 -8.10 11.93
N GLY A 283 20.67 -9.35 11.87
CA GLY A 283 21.00 -10.45 12.77
C GLY A 283 20.52 -10.25 14.21
N LEU A 284 19.69 -9.25 14.49
CA LEU A 284 19.11 -9.04 15.82
C LEU A 284 18.19 -10.21 16.20
N ILE A 285 17.55 -10.79 15.19
CA ILE A 285 16.77 -12.02 15.29
C ILE A 285 17.40 -13.06 14.36
N GLU A 286 17.96 -14.09 14.97
CA GLU A 286 18.52 -15.23 14.25
C GLU A 286 17.41 -16.25 13.96
N LYS A 287 17.24 -16.62 12.68
CA LYS A 287 16.26 -17.64 12.23
C LYS A 287 16.84 -19.04 12.39
N ARG A 288 18.11 -19.22 12.04
CA ARG A 288 18.80 -20.52 11.99
C ARG A 288 19.79 -20.65 13.12
N HIS A 289 19.76 -21.76 13.83
CA HIS A 289 20.75 -22.20 14.81
C HIS A 289 21.28 -23.58 14.41
N PRO A 290 22.47 -24.01 14.87
CA PRO A 290 22.95 -25.37 14.62
C PRO A 290 21.93 -26.42 15.10
N GLY A 291 21.35 -27.16 14.15
CA GLY A 291 20.37 -28.22 14.41
C GLY A 291 18.94 -27.74 14.74
N GLN A 292 18.65 -26.44 14.71
CA GLN A 292 17.32 -25.89 15.02
C GLN A 292 17.01 -24.67 14.16
N GLU A 293 15.76 -24.54 13.69
CA GLU A 293 15.30 -23.35 12.98
C GLU A 293 14.05 -22.80 13.66
N LYS A 294 14.02 -21.48 13.88
CA LYS A 294 12.83 -20.81 14.42
C LYS A 294 11.73 -20.80 13.37
N THR A 295 10.53 -21.12 13.83
CA THR A 295 9.32 -20.99 13.02
C THR A 295 9.01 -19.51 12.74
N GLY A 296 8.29 -19.21 11.65
CA GLY A 296 7.88 -17.84 11.31
C GLY A 296 7.11 -17.14 12.44
N ARG A 297 6.30 -17.90 13.20
CA ARG A 297 5.61 -17.40 14.40
C ARG A 297 6.59 -16.95 15.49
N GLN A 298 7.61 -17.77 15.80
CA GLN A 298 8.62 -17.42 16.80
C GLN A 298 9.43 -16.19 16.41
N VAL A 299 9.76 -16.06 15.11
CA VAL A 299 10.44 -14.87 14.57
C VAL A 299 9.57 -13.62 14.74
N THR A 300 8.28 -13.73 14.40
CA THR A 300 7.32 -12.62 14.51
C THR A 300 7.14 -12.15 15.95
N VAL A 301 6.86 -13.06 16.88
CA VAL A 301 6.71 -12.72 18.31
C VAL A 301 7.97 -12.06 18.88
N SER A 302 9.15 -12.53 18.47
CA SER A 302 10.42 -11.94 18.90
C SER A 302 10.60 -10.53 18.34
N ALA A 303 10.24 -10.31 17.07
CA ALA A 303 10.35 -9.01 16.41
C ALA A 303 9.41 -7.98 17.03
N ASP A 304 8.15 -8.35 17.27
CA ASP A 304 7.16 -7.46 17.86
C ASP A 304 7.59 -6.99 19.26
N LEU A 305 8.06 -7.92 20.11
CA LEU A 305 8.53 -7.58 21.45
C LEU A 305 9.71 -6.61 21.40
N ILE A 306 10.70 -6.88 20.55
CA ILE A 306 11.88 -6.02 20.40
C ILE A 306 11.46 -4.64 19.86
N TYR A 307 10.58 -4.60 18.86
CA TYR A 307 10.07 -3.36 18.30
C TYR A 307 9.38 -2.51 19.38
N ASP A 308 8.49 -3.10 20.16
CA ASP A 308 7.74 -2.40 21.20
C ASP A 308 8.68 -1.87 22.31
N VAL A 309 9.71 -2.63 22.68
CA VAL A 309 10.76 -2.19 23.64
C VAL A 309 11.57 -1.02 23.07
N LEU A 310 12.07 -1.14 21.83
CA LEU A 310 12.84 -0.06 21.20
C LEU A 310 12.01 1.20 21.03
N ARG A 311 10.77 1.08 20.55
CA ARG A 311 9.87 2.23 20.37
C ARG A 311 9.62 2.98 21.68
N THR A 312 9.56 2.26 22.81
CA THR A 312 9.28 2.85 24.12
C THR A 312 10.54 3.40 24.81
N HIS A 313 11.68 2.73 24.67
CA HIS A 313 12.88 3.00 25.48
C HIS A 313 14.09 3.54 24.69
N ASP A 314 14.10 3.40 23.36
CA ASP A 314 15.16 3.86 22.46
C ASP A 314 14.58 4.23 21.07
N PRO A 315 13.73 5.27 20.99
CA PRO A 315 12.99 5.61 19.77
C PRO A 315 13.89 6.05 18.59
N ASP A 316 15.13 6.44 18.87
CA ASP A 316 16.15 6.85 17.91
C ASP A 316 17.07 5.69 17.48
N HIS A 317 16.75 4.46 17.88
CA HIS A 317 17.52 3.27 17.56
C HIS A 317 17.73 3.10 16.04
N ILE A 318 18.94 2.70 15.64
CA ILE A 318 19.33 2.65 14.22
C ILE A 318 18.44 1.71 13.38
N LEU A 319 17.95 0.62 13.97
CA LEU A 319 17.01 -0.28 13.29
C LEU A 319 15.63 0.34 13.11
N LEU A 320 15.12 1.14 14.04
CA LEU A 320 13.85 1.84 13.84
C LEU A 320 13.96 2.87 12.70
N ARG A 321 15.11 3.54 12.60
CA ARG A 321 15.41 4.43 11.47
C ARG A 321 15.48 3.68 10.14
N ALA A 322 16.18 2.54 10.11
CA ALA A 322 16.23 1.68 8.92
C ALA A 322 14.85 1.17 8.53
N THR A 323 14.04 0.74 9.49
CA THR A 323 12.65 0.31 9.27
C THR A 323 11.78 1.39 8.64
N ARG A 324 11.87 2.64 9.13
CA ARG A 324 11.13 3.76 8.51
C ARG A 324 11.60 4.01 7.07
N ALA A 325 12.92 3.96 6.83
CA ALA A 325 13.47 4.14 5.48
C ALA A 325 13.05 3.01 4.51
N ASP A 326 13.10 1.75 4.95
CA ASP A 326 12.70 0.60 4.13
C ASP A 326 11.19 0.59 3.86
N ALA A 327 10.37 0.94 4.86
CA ALA A 327 8.92 1.05 4.69
C ALA A 327 8.55 2.15 3.68
N ALA A 328 9.22 3.29 3.79
CA ALA A 328 9.06 4.43 2.89
C ALA A 328 9.43 4.11 1.43
N ALA A 329 10.55 3.40 1.23
CA ALA A 329 11.08 3.12 -0.10
C ALA A 329 10.44 1.89 -0.76
N GLY A 330 10.15 0.83 0.01
CA GLY A 330 9.76 -0.46 -0.53
C GLY A 330 8.25 -0.66 -0.68
N LEU A 331 7.46 -0.23 0.30
CA LEU A 331 6.03 -0.57 0.38
C LEU A 331 5.10 0.58 -0.01
N LEU A 332 5.55 1.83 0.15
CA LEU A 332 4.70 3.00 -0.07
C LEU A 332 5.14 3.92 -1.22
N ASP A 333 6.34 3.71 -1.79
CA ASP A 333 7.01 4.62 -2.73
C ASP A 333 6.77 6.11 -2.40
N ILE A 334 7.10 6.50 -1.16
CA ILE A 334 6.82 7.86 -0.65
C ILE A 334 7.56 8.90 -1.47
N GLY A 335 8.79 8.60 -1.90
CA GLY A 335 9.59 9.53 -2.70
C GLY A 335 8.89 9.88 -4.01
N ARG A 336 8.26 8.89 -4.65
CA ARG A 336 7.46 9.13 -5.85
C ARG A 336 6.16 9.86 -5.56
N LEU A 337 5.46 9.50 -4.48
CA LEU A 337 4.25 10.19 -4.08
C LEU A 337 4.52 11.68 -3.76
N ALA A 338 5.59 12.00 -3.04
CA ALA A 338 6.04 13.37 -2.82
C ALA A 338 6.31 14.11 -4.14
N GLY A 339 6.99 13.45 -5.09
CA GLY A 339 7.20 13.97 -6.43
C GLY A 339 5.89 14.26 -7.18
N LEU A 340 4.89 13.39 -7.06
CA LEU A 340 3.54 13.60 -7.59
C LEU A 340 2.87 14.82 -6.96
N LEU A 341 2.75 14.86 -5.62
CA LEU A 341 2.05 15.93 -4.91
C LEU A 341 2.69 17.30 -5.17
N SER A 342 4.03 17.35 -5.18
CA SER A 342 4.78 18.55 -5.55
C SER A 342 4.52 18.99 -7.00
N ARG A 343 4.48 18.04 -7.95
CA ARG A 343 4.20 18.32 -9.37
C ARG A 343 2.82 18.94 -9.57
N ILE A 344 1.79 18.41 -8.90
CA ILE A 344 0.39 18.77 -9.13
C ILE A 344 -0.07 19.98 -8.33
N ARG A 345 0.78 20.55 -7.46
CA ARG A 345 0.44 21.69 -6.62
C ARG A 345 -0.04 22.87 -7.47
N GLY A 346 -1.31 23.25 -7.31
CA GLY A 346 -1.96 24.30 -8.10
C GLY A 346 -2.22 23.92 -9.58
N ARG A 347 -2.08 22.65 -9.94
CA ARG A 347 -2.22 22.10 -11.30
C ARG A 347 -3.20 20.93 -11.37
N ILE A 348 -4.18 20.94 -10.48
CA ILE A 348 -5.29 19.99 -10.50
C ILE A 348 -6.37 20.58 -11.41
N VAL A 349 -6.75 19.82 -12.43
CA VAL A 349 -7.84 20.17 -13.34
C VAL A 349 -9.01 19.26 -13.04
N HIS A 350 -10.12 19.84 -12.57
CA HIS A 350 -11.34 19.09 -12.28
C HIS A 350 -12.32 19.13 -13.45
N LYS A 351 -12.98 17.99 -13.69
CA LYS A 351 -14.13 17.88 -14.58
C LYS A 351 -15.26 17.06 -13.93
N GLY A 352 -16.38 17.72 -13.64
CA GLY A 352 -17.64 17.05 -13.34
C GLY A 352 -18.24 16.42 -14.61
N LEU A 353 -18.69 15.17 -14.51
CA LEU A 353 -19.28 14.39 -15.59
C LEU A 353 -20.57 13.73 -15.12
N ASP A 354 -21.52 13.54 -16.04
CA ASP A 354 -22.80 12.86 -15.75
C ASP A 354 -22.70 11.33 -15.90
N ARG A 355 -21.57 10.84 -16.41
CA ARG A 355 -21.29 9.42 -16.69
C ARG A 355 -19.79 9.16 -16.70
N ILE A 356 -19.41 7.89 -16.77
CA ILE A 356 -18.00 7.49 -16.84
C ILE A 356 -17.31 8.04 -18.10
N SER A 357 -16.03 8.38 -18.00
CA SER A 357 -15.20 8.75 -19.14
C SER A 357 -14.52 7.53 -19.77
N PRO A 358 -14.09 7.62 -21.04
CA PRO A 358 -13.24 6.60 -21.66
C PRO A 358 -11.99 6.24 -20.84
N LEU A 359 -11.30 7.22 -20.23
CA LEU A 359 -10.13 6.94 -19.39
C LEU A 359 -10.49 6.27 -18.05
N ALA A 360 -11.72 6.41 -17.56
CA ALA A 360 -12.17 5.75 -16.33
C ALA A 360 -12.47 4.26 -16.54
N VAL A 361 -12.81 3.82 -17.77
CA VAL A 361 -13.25 2.43 -18.05
C VAL A 361 -12.34 1.37 -17.42
N PRO A 362 -11.00 1.38 -17.60
CA PRO A 362 -10.19 0.27 -17.11
C PRO A 362 -10.07 0.24 -15.58
N VAL A 363 -10.12 1.39 -14.89
CA VAL A 363 -10.15 1.40 -13.42
C VAL A 363 -11.53 0.98 -12.89
N MET A 364 -12.60 1.30 -13.61
CA MET A 364 -13.95 0.83 -13.28
C MET A 364 -14.10 -0.68 -13.47
N LEU A 365 -13.43 -1.26 -14.46
CA LEU A 365 -13.36 -2.71 -14.66
C LEU A 365 -12.66 -3.43 -13.50
N GLU A 366 -11.61 -2.85 -12.93
CA GLU A 366 -10.96 -3.42 -11.74
C GLU A 366 -11.90 -3.45 -10.54
N ILE A 367 -12.77 -2.44 -10.38
CA ILE A 367 -13.84 -2.45 -9.37
C ILE A 367 -14.87 -3.56 -9.68
N GLY A 368 -15.23 -3.73 -10.95
CA GLY A 368 -16.18 -4.76 -11.40
C GLY A 368 -15.66 -6.19 -11.20
N LYS A 369 -14.36 -6.44 -11.46
CA LYS A 369 -13.68 -7.72 -11.21
C LYS A 369 -13.78 -8.16 -9.75
N GLU A 370 -13.87 -7.22 -8.82
CA GLU A 370 -14.05 -7.53 -7.40
C GLU A 370 -15.48 -8.03 -7.07
N SER A 371 -16.47 -7.74 -7.94
CA SER A 371 -17.88 -8.04 -7.74
C SER A 371 -18.41 -9.30 -8.47
N VAL A 372 -17.77 -9.70 -9.58
CA VAL A 372 -18.18 -10.85 -10.42
C VAL A 372 -17.65 -12.18 -9.84
N LYS A 373 -18.49 -13.22 -9.78
CA LYS A 373 -18.21 -14.52 -9.14
C LYS A 373 -18.43 -15.71 -10.11
N GLY A 374 -17.44 -16.60 -10.26
CA GLY A 374 -17.64 -18.04 -10.52
C GLY A 374 -17.31 -18.50 -11.95
N GLU A 375 -17.28 -19.83 -12.20
CA GLU A 375 -16.73 -20.51 -13.41
C GLU A 375 -17.22 -20.03 -14.81
N ALA A 376 -18.15 -19.07 -14.89
CA ALA A 376 -18.52 -18.33 -16.10
C ALA A 376 -17.83 -16.93 -16.19
N ASP A 377 -16.63 -16.81 -15.64
CA ASP A 377 -15.96 -15.53 -15.33
C ASP A 377 -15.66 -14.65 -16.57
N GLU A 378 -15.27 -15.21 -17.71
CA GLU A 378 -14.86 -14.39 -18.88
C GLU A 378 -16.02 -13.76 -19.63
N ALA A 379 -17.14 -14.49 -19.77
CA ALA A 379 -18.31 -13.98 -20.50
C ALA A 379 -19.00 -12.83 -19.75
N VAL A 380 -19.13 -12.97 -18.42
CA VAL A 380 -19.71 -11.90 -17.59
C VAL A 380 -18.78 -10.69 -17.53
N LEU A 381 -17.45 -10.88 -17.48
CA LEU A 381 -16.52 -9.77 -17.55
C LEU A 381 -16.61 -9.02 -18.88
N ALA A 382 -16.71 -9.76 -19.99
CA ALA A 382 -16.87 -9.18 -21.32
C ALA A 382 -18.17 -8.38 -21.43
N GLU A 383 -19.29 -8.88 -20.88
CA GLU A 383 -20.55 -8.13 -20.82
C GLU A 383 -20.41 -6.84 -20.02
N VAL A 384 -19.75 -6.88 -18.85
CA VAL A 384 -19.49 -5.68 -18.04
C VAL A 384 -18.56 -4.69 -18.74
N GLU A 385 -17.57 -5.19 -19.47
CA GLU A 385 -16.68 -4.37 -20.31
C GLU A 385 -17.45 -3.67 -21.41
N ASP A 386 -18.27 -4.39 -22.17
CA ASP A 386 -19.11 -3.83 -23.22
C ASP A 386 -20.09 -2.78 -22.67
N GLU A 387 -20.72 -3.04 -21.52
CA GLU A 387 -21.61 -2.08 -20.85
C GLU A 387 -20.88 -0.80 -20.44
N LEU A 388 -19.68 -0.92 -19.86
CA LEU A 388 -18.86 0.24 -19.46
C LEU A 388 -18.36 1.02 -20.68
N ILE A 389 -17.99 0.34 -21.75
CA ILE A 389 -17.59 1.00 -23.00
C ILE A 389 -18.78 1.77 -23.58
N ALA A 390 -19.96 1.15 -23.70
CA ALA A 390 -21.16 1.80 -24.21
C ALA A 390 -21.55 3.04 -23.37
N GLU A 391 -21.51 2.92 -22.04
CA GLU A 391 -21.76 4.03 -21.11
C GLU A 391 -20.76 5.18 -21.32
N ALA A 392 -19.46 4.87 -21.47
CA ALA A 392 -18.43 5.87 -21.74
C ALA A 392 -18.61 6.58 -23.10
N MET A 393 -19.00 5.81 -24.13
CA MET A 393 -19.27 6.31 -25.47
C MET A 393 -20.55 7.15 -25.54
N GLY A 394 -21.47 6.97 -24.58
CA GLY A 394 -22.78 7.62 -24.58
C GLY A 394 -23.78 6.97 -25.54
N GLU A 395 -23.51 5.72 -25.92
CA GLU A 395 -24.42 4.89 -26.67
C GLU A 395 -25.41 4.28 -25.66
N ARG A 396 -26.64 4.77 -25.68
CA ARG A 396 -27.74 4.24 -24.86
C ARG A 396 -28.85 3.74 -25.75
#